data_AF-A0A5E7SGX3-F1
#
_entry.id   AF-A0A5E7SGX3-F1
#
_cell.length_a   1.000
_cell.length_b   1.000
_cell.length_c   1.000
_cell.angle_alpha   90.00
_cell.angle_beta   90.00
_cell.angle_gamma   90.00
#
_symmetry.space_group_name_H-M   'P 1'
#
loop_
_entity.id
_entity.type
_entity.pdbx_description
1 polymer ?
#
loop_
_entity_poly.entity_id
_entity_poly.type
_entity_poly.pdbx_seq_one_letter_code
_entity_poly.pdbx_strand_id
1 'polypeptide(L)'
;MSLSAKEVEKVVATVFGFFFIVACLILAIKYPKPTVFQYNVFSVVLAFSAAGMAIIIPETINVEIPKLVKAGGAMAVLVLIYLFSPAEYITEKPASDDWKEQVVNFHITNNDYDWKLKIKGDGKAVITDNKAIIYFNAVELSYSKESNQQKRVFVNAISTLLKCQKENEFLYSSRSRMYKISQWITLGGVINLNDIEFTIERPDKNTAISKCVIVFDVDLGDGVETGFSDLPVFSALDTFR
;
A
#
# COMPACT_ATOMS: atom_id res chain seq x y z
N MET A 1 -62.88 5.75 10.95
CA MET A 1 -62.26 6.25 9.71
C MET A 1 -61.72 5.02 8.98
N SER A 2 -62.51 4.43 8.08
CA SER A 2 -62.09 3.25 7.31
C SER A 2 -61.18 3.74 6.20
N LEU A 3 -59.87 3.58 6.36
CA LEU A 3 -58.91 3.85 5.29
C LEU A 3 -59.23 2.95 4.10
N SER A 4 -59.23 3.54 2.91
CA SER A 4 -59.37 2.78 1.67
C SER A 4 -58.14 1.89 1.48
N ALA A 5 -58.31 0.68 0.93
CA ALA A 5 -57.23 -0.28 0.75
C ALA A 5 -56.00 0.32 0.02
N LYS A 6 -56.24 1.24 -0.93
CA LYS A 6 -55.19 1.96 -1.66
C LYS A 6 -54.37 2.93 -0.81
N GLU A 7 -54.99 3.53 0.20
CA GLU A 7 -54.30 4.46 1.12
C GLU A 7 -53.42 3.69 2.11
N VAL A 8 -53.88 2.52 2.56
CA VAL A 8 -53.10 1.64 3.45
C VAL A 8 -51.84 1.15 2.73
N GLU A 9 -51.96 0.71 1.48
CA GLU A 9 -50.84 0.20 0.69
C GLU A 9 -49.73 1.26 0.50
N LYS A 10 -50.14 2.50 0.21
CA LYS A 10 -49.20 3.63 0.05
C LYS A 10 -48.50 3.99 1.36
N VAL A 11 -49.21 3.96 2.49
CA VAL A 11 -48.64 4.27 3.80
C VAL A 11 -47.64 3.18 4.23
N VAL A 12 -47.98 1.91 4.02
CA VAL A 12 -47.08 0.78 4.36
C VAL A 12 -45.78 0.85 3.55
N ALA A 13 -45.86 1.10 2.24
CA ALA A 13 -44.66 1.24 1.40
C ALA A 13 -43.75 2.39 1.84
N THR A 14 -44.35 3.53 2.21
CA THR A 14 -43.61 4.73 2.65
C THR A 14 -42.90 4.50 3.99
N VAL A 15 -43.61 3.91 4.96
CA VAL A 15 -43.05 3.63 6.29
C VAL A 15 -41.93 2.59 6.20
N PHE A 16 -42.11 1.56 5.36
CA PHE A 16 -41.10 0.52 5.16
C PHE A 16 -39.81 1.07 4.53
N GLY A 17 -39.92 1.89 3.49
CA GLY A 17 -38.75 2.52 2.84
C GLY A 17 -38.00 3.47 3.78
N PHE A 18 -38.74 4.30 4.53
CA PHE A 18 -38.13 5.22 5.49
C PHE A 18 -37.37 4.49 6.61
N PHE A 19 -37.95 3.42 7.16
CA PHE A 19 -37.30 2.61 8.18
C PHE A 19 -35.96 2.02 7.71
N PHE A 20 -35.90 1.51 6.48
CA PHE A 20 -34.68 0.95 5.91
C PHE A 20 -33.58 1.99 5.68
N ILE A 21 -33.95 3.19 5.21
CA ILE A 21 -33.00 4.29 5.02
C ILE A 21 -32.38 4.69 6.36
N VAL A 22 -33.19 4.82 7.41
CA VAL A 22 -32.71 5.15 8.77
C VAL A 22 -31.79 4.04 9.30
N ALA A 23 -32.15 2.76 9.11
CA ALA A 23 -31.31 1.64 9.52
C ALA A 23 -29.94 1.64 8.80
N CYS A 24 -29.92 1.88 7.49
CA CYS A 24 -28.68 2.03 6.72
C CYS A 24 -27.83 3.20 7.21
N LEU A 25 -28.44 4.33 7.55
CA LEU A 25 -27.72 5.49 8.06
C LEU A 25 -27.05 5.20 9.41
N ILE A 26 -27.73 4.48 10.31
CA ILE A 26 -27.16 4.04 11.60
C ILE A 26 -25.97 3.09 11.37
N LEU A 27 -26.09 2.15 10.42
CA LEU A 27 -25.01 1.22 10.08
C LEU A 27 -23.80 1.96 9.50
N ALA A 28 -24.01 2.96 8.64
CA ALA A 28 -22.94 3.77 8.07
C ALA A 28 -22.15 4.55 9.13
N ILE A 29 -22.83 5.08 10.16
CA ILE A 29 -22.17 5.79 11.27
C ILE A 29 -21.39 4.82 12.17
N LYS A 30 -21.92 3.62 12.41
CA LYS A 30 -21.30 2.64 13.31
C LYS A 30 -20.09 1.93 12.68
N TYR A 31 -20.04 1.80 11.35
CA TYR A 31 -18.99 1.10 10.61
C TYR A 31 -18.36 2.00 9.53
N PRO A 32 -17.48 2.95 9.91
CA PRO A 32 -16.88 3.90 8.96
C PRO A 32 -15.88 3.26 7.98
N LYS A 33 -15.42 2.03 8.23
CA LYS A 33 -14.54 1.25 7.36
C LYS A 33 -15.15 -0.14 7.10
N PRO A 34 -16.16 -0.25 6.23
CA PRO A 34 -16.80 -1.53 5.95
C PRO A 34 -15.86 -2.45 5.16
N THR A 35 -15.96 -3.75 5.39
CA THR A 35 -15.29 -4.74 4.53
C THR A 35 -15.95 -4.76 3.14
N VAL A 36 -15.24 -5.27 2.11
CA VAL A 36 -15.77 -5.36 0.72
C VAL A 36 -17.13 -6.06 0.67
N PHE A 37 -17.30 -7.14 1.43
CA PHE A 37 -18.57 -7.86 1.53
C PHE A 37 -19.68 -7.01 2.14
N GLN A 38 -19.41 -6.30 3.24
CA GLN A 38 -20.40 -5.44 3.90
C GLN A 38 -20.85 -4.29 2.99
N TYR A 39 -19.91 -3.71 2.23
CA TYR A 39 -20.23 -2.66 1.27
C TYR A 39 -21.19 -3.14 0.17
N ASN A 40 -20.97 -4.35 -0.36
CA ASN A 40 -21.87 -4.94 -1.35
C ASN A 40 -23.28 -5.17 -0.77
N VAL A 41 -23.36 -5.69 0.45
CA VAL A 41 -24.64 -5.89 1.14
C VAL A 41 -25.36 -4.55 1.35
N PHE A 42 -24.66 -3.51 1.80
CA PHE A 42 -25.25 -2.18 2.00
C PHE A 42 -25.73 -1.56 0.69
N SER A 43 -24.96 -1.69 -0.38
CA SER A 43 -25.31 -1.15 -1.70
C SER A 43 -26.55 -1.83 -2.28
N VAL A 44 -26.65 -3.16 -2.17
CA VAL A 44 -27.82 -3.92 -2.64
C VAL A 44 -29.07 -3.54 -1.83
N VAL A 45 -28.94 -3.45 -0.50
CA VAL A 45 -30.04 -3.08 0.38
C VAL A 45 -30.53 -1.65 0.10
N LEU A 46 -29.61 -0.71 -0.14
CA LEU A 46 -29.94 0.67 -0.45
C LEU A 46 -30.62 0.79 -1.81
N ALA A 47 -30.15 0.05 -2.82
CA ALA A 47 -30.79 -0.04 -4.13
C ALA A 47 -32.21 -0.61 -4.05
N PHE A 48 -32.43 -1.67 -3.26
CA PHE A 48 -33.76 -2.24 -3.02
C PHE A 48 -34.70 -1.25 -2.33
N SER A 49 -34.19 -0.51 -1.33
CA SER A 49 -34.97 0.49 -0.59
C SER A 49 -35.40 1.65 -1.50
N ALA A 50 -34.48 2.13 -2.35
CA ALA A 50 -34.77 3.17 -3.33
C ALA A 50 -35.76 2.71 -4.41
N ALA A 51 -35.65 1.45 -4.87
CA ALA A 51 -36.61 0.85 -5.79
C ALA A 51 -38.02 0.75 -5.17
N GLY A 52 -38.14 0.42 -3.88
CA GLY A 52 -39.42 0.42 -3.17
C GLY A 52 -40.08 1.80 -3.11
N MET A 53 -39.29 2.86 -2.91
CA MET A 53 -39.79 4.25 -2.94
C MET A 53 -40.17 4.70 -4.36
N ALA A 54 -39.54 4.14 -5.39
CA ALA A 54 -39.81 4.48 -6.78
C ALA A 54 -41.20 4.05 -7.27
N ILE A 55 -41.89 3.15 -6.57
CA ILE A 55 -43.29 2.77 -6.85
C ILE A 55 -44.23 3.98 -6.73
N ILE A 56 -43.86 4.99 -5.93
CA ILE A 56 -44.65 6.21 -5.74
C ILE A 56 -44.53 7.16 -6.95
N ILE A 57 -43.50 6.98 -7.79
CA ILE A 57 -43.26 7.82 -8.96
C ILE A 57 -44.18 7.32 -10.10
N PRO A 58 -45.04 8.19 -10.68
CA PRO A 58 -45.93 7.80 -11.77
C PRO A 58 -45.15 7.27 -12.98
N GLU A 59 -45.59 6.12 -13.49
CA GLU A 59 -44.97 5.14 -14.41
C GLU A 59 -44.46 5.63 -15.80
N THR A 60 -43.86 6.80 -15.89
CA THR A 60 -43.34 7.32 -17.18
C THR A 60 -41.87 7.00 -17.44
N ILE A 61 -41.20 6.30 -16.52
CA ILE A 61 -39.79 5.93 -16.65
C ILE A 61 -39.70 4.54 -17.30
N ASN A 62 -39.37 4.52 -18.59
CA ASN A 62 -39.02 3.31 -19.32
C ASN A 62 -37.52 3.34 -19.62
N VAL A 63 -36.77 2.38 -19.06
CA VAL A 63 -35.33 2.24 -19.31
C VAL A 63 -35.14 1.06 -20.25
N GLU A 64 -34.72 1.36 -21.48
CA GLU A 64 -34.33 0.37 -22.46
C GLU A 64 -32.81 0.40 -22.64
N ILE A 65 -32.11 -0.62 -22.13
CA ILE A 65 -30.69 -0.83 -22.40
C ILE A 65 -30.58 -1.84 -23.55
N PRO A 66 -30.12 -1.44 -24.74
CA PRO A 66 -30.05 -2.36 -25.87
C PRO A 66 -29.17 -3.57 -25.54
N LYS A 67 -29.76 -4.77 -25.70
CA LYS A 67 -29.21 -6.12 -25.46
C LYS A 67 -29.25 -6.71 -24.04
N LEU A 68 -29.60 -5.97 -22.99
CA LEU A 68 -29.54 -6.51 -21.61
C LEU A 68 -30.87 -6.54 -20.86
N VAL A 69 -31.59 -5.42 -20.75
CA VAL A 69 -32.81 -5.34 -19.91
C VAL A 69 -33.78 -4.27 -20.44
N LYS A 70 -35.08 -4.60 -20.51
CA LYS A 70 -36.18 -3.62 -20.58
C LYS A 70 -36.90 -3.62 -19.23
N ALA A 71 -36.84 -2.50 -18.52
CA ALA A 71 -37.47 -2.35 -17.22
C ALA A 71 -38.24 -1.02 -17.16
N GLY A 72 -39.48 -1.07 -16.67
CA GLY A 72 -40.30 0.10 -16.37
C GLY A 72 -40.47 0.32 -14.87
N GLY A 73 -40.80 1.54 -14.47
CA GLY A 73 -41.19 1.88 -13.10
C GLY A 73 -40.09 1.60 -12.06
N ALA A 74 -40.42 0.87 -11.00
CA ALA A 74 -39.51 0.59 -9.89
C ALA A 74 -38.28 -0.26 -10.29
N MET A 75 -38.43 -1.17 -11.26
CA MET A 75 -37.32 -1.99 -11.78
C MET A 75 -36.32 -1.14 -12.57
N ALA A 76 -36.78 -0.09 -13.27
CA ALA A 76 -35.89 0.84 -13.94
C ALA A 76 -34.98 1.55 -12.93
N VAL A 77 -35.53 2.00 -11.80
CA VAL A 77 -34.76 2.69 -10.75
C VAL A 77 -33.75 1.75 -10.09
N LEU A 78 -34.13 0.49 -9.84
CA LEU A 78 -33.20 -0.52 -9.32
C LEU A 78 -32.00 -0.72 -10.25
N VAL A 79 -32.26 -0.92 -11.55
CA VAL A 79 -31.21 -1.12 -12.56
C VAL A 79 -30.32 0.12 -12.66
N LEU A 80 -30.91 1.31 -12.63
CA LEU A 80 -30.18 2.57 -12.73
C LEU A 80 -29.25 2.77 -11.52
N ILE A 81 -29.72 2.53 -10.30
CA ILE A 81 -28.87 2.65 -9.10
C ILE A 81 -27.77 1.59 -9.09
N TYR A 82 -28.06 0.36 -9.53
CA TYR A 82 -27.08 -0.72 -9.58
C TYR A 82 -26.02 -0.48 -10.66
N LEU A 83 -26.39 0.04 -11.84
CA LEU A 83 -25.43 0.36 -12.90
C LEU A 83 -24.62 1.63 -12.62
N PHE A 84 -25.24 2.65 -12.01
CA PHE A 84 -24.62 3.96 -11.77
C PHE A 84 -23.95 4.08 -10.40
N SER A 85 -24.04 3.08 -9.52
CA SER A 85 -23.17 2.99 -8.34
C SER A 85 -21.91 2.24 -8.73
N PRO A 86 -20.78 2.92 -9.00
CA PRO A 86 -19.53 2.22 -9.26
C PRO A 86 -19.03 1.70 -7.90
N ALA A 87 -19.52 0.52 -7.50
CA ALA A 87 -19.07 -0.18 -6.31
C ALA A 87 -17.55 -0.47 -6.34
N GLU A 88 -16.92 -0.32 -7.52
CA GLU A 88 -15.48 -0.48 -7.71
C GLU A 88 -14.63 0.68 -7.18
N TYR A 89 -15.18 1.86 -6.87
CA TYR A 89 -14.32 3.05 -6.65
C TYR A 89 -13.84 3.31 -5.21
N ILE A 90 -14.28 2.55 -4.19
CA ILE A 90 -13.93 2.86 -2.78
C ILE A 90 -13.46 1.65 -1.97
N THR A 91 -13.10 0.56 -2.65
CA THR A 91 -12.29 -0.47 -2.00
C THR A 91 -10.91 -0.40 -2.62
N GLU A 92 -9.91 -0.03 -1.83
CA GLU A 92 -8.53 -0.45 -2.15
C GLU A 92 -8.63 -1.94 -2.44
N LYS A 93 -8.43 -2.32 -3.71
CA LYS A 93 -8.42 -3.71 -4.18
C LYS A 93 -7.71 -4.53 -3.10
N PRO A 94 -8.34 -5.54 -2.47
CA PRO A 94 -7.65 -6.34 -1.48
C PRO A 94 -6.37 -6.82 -2.16
N ALA A 95 -5.23 -6.46 -1.58
CA ALA A 95 -3.92 -6.68 -2.16
C ALA A 95 -3.57 -8.18 -2.25
N SER A 96 -4.54 -9.10 -2.28
CA SER A 96 -4.31 -10.52 -2.04
C SER A 96 -4.22 -11.38 -3.29
N ASP A 97 -4.69 -10.95 -4.47
CA ASP A 97 -4.97 -11.93 -5.56
C ASP A 97 -4.21 -11.69 -6.88
N ASP A 98 -3.25 -10.78 -6.95
CA ASP A 98 -2.37 -10.65 -8.13
C ASP A 98 -0.92 -10.36 -7.70
N TRP A 99 -0.38 -11.18 -6.81
CA TRP A 99 1.07 -11.21 -6.50
C TRP A 99 1.84 -11.88 -7.64
N LYS A 100 1.72 -11.33 -8.85
CA LYS A 100 2.69 -11.63 -9.90
C LYS A 100 4.04 -11.08 -9.47
N GLU A 101 5.10 -11.80 -9.79
CA GLU A 101 6.48 -11.38 -9.58
C GLU A 101 6.64 -9.90 -9.97
N GLN A 102 6.82 -9.05 -8.97
CA GLN A 102 7.00 -7.61 -9.19
C GLN A 102 8.48 -7.33 -9.29
N VAL A 103 8.87 -6.76 -10.42
CA VAL A 103 10.23 -6.34 -10.70
C VAL A 103 10.26 -4.82 -10.60
N VAL A 104 10.97 -4.30 -9.60
CA VAL A 104 11.15 -2.86 -9.41
C VAL A 104 12.63 -2.53 -9.57
N ASN A 105 12.94 -1.65 -10.51
CA ASN A 105 14.28 -1.09 -10.62
C ASN A 105 14.37 0.13 -9.71
N PHE A 106 15.46 0.27 -8.98
CA PHE A 106 15.66 1.36 -8.03
C PHE A 106 17.05 1.96 -8.19
N HIS A 107 17.15 3.26 -7.87
CA HIS A 107 18.39 4.02 -7.90
C HIS A 107 18.62 4.63 -6.53
N ILE A 108 19.64 4.13 -5.83
CA ILE A 108 19.96 4.57 -4.49
C ILE A 108 20.92 5.74 -4.60
N THR A 109 20.52 6.87 -4.04
CA THR A 109 21.43 7.96 -3.70
C THR A 109 21.12 8.39 -2.28
N ASN A 110 22.13 8.40 -1.43
CA ASN A 110 21.99 9.09 -0.17
C ASN A 110 22.26 10.59 -0.45
N ASN A 111 21.29 11.46 -0.15
CA ASN A 111 21.37 12.91 -0.40
C ASN A 111 21.50 13.73 0.90
N ASP A 112 21.70 13.08 2.06
CA ASP A 112 21.84 13.84 3.29
C ASP A 112 23.15 14.65 3.28
N TYR A 113 23.04 15.95 3.53
CA TYR A 113 24.06 16.96 3.23
C TYR A 113 25.29 16.94 4.17
N ASP A 114 25.30 16.11 5.21
CA ASP A 114 26.29 16.23 6.30
C ASP A 114 27.13 14.97 6.55
N TRP A 115 26.91 13.85 5.85
CA TRP A 115 27.70 12.64 6.08
C TRP A 115 28.86 12.46 5.09
N LYS A 116 29.83 11.64 5.50
CA LYS A 116 31.10 11.43 4.81
C LYS A 116 31.13 10.22 3.85
N LEU A 117 30.23 9.23 3.94
CA LEU A 117 30.16 8.05 3.08
C LEU A 117 29.03 8.07 2.00
N LYS A 118 29.37 8.40 0.76
CA LYS A 118 28.47 8.44 -0.40
C LYS A 118 28.15 7.04 -0.88
N ILE A 119 26.87 6.71 -0.86
CA ILE A 119 26.34 5.46 -1.40
C ILE A 119 25.58 5.81 -2.66
N LYS A 120 26.02 5.26 -3.78
CA LYS A 120 25.29 5.25 -5.04
C LYS A 120 25.13 3.83 -5.51
N GLY A 121 23.99 3.48 -6.08
CA GLY A 121 23.87 2.16 -6.68
C GLY A 121 22.59 1.98 -7.45
N ASP A 122 22.65 1.06 -8.40
CA ASP A 122 21.52 0.66 -9.23
C ASP A 122 21.23 -0.81 -8.97
N GLY A 123 19.94 -1.13 -8.92
CA GLY A 123 19.53 -2.49 -8.65
C GLY A 123 18.11 -2.79 -9.07
N LYS A 124 17.77 -4.05 -8.87
CA LYS A 124 16.44 -4.62 -9.14
C LYS A 124 15.97 -5.38 -7.91
N ALA A 125 14.78 -5.06 -7.43
CA ALA A 125 14.08 -5.83 -6.42
C ALA A 125 13.06 -6.74 -7.11
N VAL A 126 13.12 -8.03 -6.80
CA VAL A 126 12.15 -9.05 -7.21
C VAL A 126 11.36 -9.44 -5.97
N ILE A 127 10.08 -9.10 -5.97
CA ILE A 127 9.20 -9.37 -4.82
C ILE A 127 8.33 -10.57 -5.14
N THR A 128 8.39 -11.55 -4.26
CA THR A 128 7.59 -12.79 -4.30
C THR A 128 6.70 -12.87 -3.06
N ASP A 129 5.80 -13.85 -3.01
CA ASP A 129 4.81 -14.01 -1.93
C ASP A 129 5.43 -13.99 -0.52
N ASN A 130 6.60 -14.61 -0.35
CA ASN A 130 7.21 -14.82 0.98
C ASN A 130 8.57 -14.13 1.16
N LYS A 131 9.20 -13.63 0.09
CA LYS A 131 10.53 -13.01 0.16
C LYS A 131 10.67 -11.88 -0.84
N ALA A 132 11.46 -10.89 -0.46
CA ALA A 132 12.00 -9.89 -1.36
C ALA A 132 13.45 -10.25 -1.67
N ILE A 133 13.80 -10.36 -2.94
CA ILE A 133 15.18 -10.57 -3.39
C ILE A 133 15.65 -9.27 -4.02
N ILE A 134 16.75 -8.72 -3.53
CA ILE A 134 17.30 -7.45 -3.99
C ILE A 134 18.64 -7.73 -4.65
N TYR A 135 18.73 -7.38 -5.92
CA TYR A 135 19.92 -7.49 -6.76
C TYR A 135 20.56 -6.13 -6.93
N PHE A 136 21.84 -6.03 -6.60
CA PHE A 136 22.67 -4.87 -6.89
C PHE A 136 23.51 -5.14 -8.12
N ASN A 137 23.34 -4.32 -9.14
CA ASN A 137 24.20 -4.37 -10.33
C ASN A 137 25.55 -3.75 -9.99
N ALA A 138 25.51 -2.58 -9.34
CA ALA A 138 26.69 -1.87 -8.86
C ALA A 138 26.33 -1.05 -7.62
N VAL A 139 27.15 -1.16 -6.58
CA VAL A 139 27.15 -0.23 -5.43
C VAL A 139 28.50 0.45 -5.37
N GLU A 140 28.47 1.78 -5.45
CA GLU A 140 29.60 2.67 -5.28
C GLU A 140 29.58 3.24 -3.85
N LEU A 141 30.59 2.87 -3.05
CA LEU A 141 30.84 3.47 -1.75
C LEU A 141 32.01 4.45 -1.88
N SER A 142 31.74 5.74 -1.71
CA SER A 142 32.70 6.83 -1.90
C SER A 142 32.82 7.67 -0.64
N TYR A 143 34.04 7.85 -0.10
CA TYR A 143 34.23 8.68 1.10
C TYR A 143 34.57 10.13 0.72
N SER A 144 33.74 11.09 1.13
CA SER A 144 33.85 12.53 0.86
C SER A 144 35.10 13.14 1.49
N LYS A 145 35.76 14.03 0.74
CA LYS A 145 37.07 14.62 1.08
C LYS A 145 37.03 15.70 2.16
N GLU A 146 35.87 16.05 2.69
CA GLU A 146 35.68 17.27 3.49
C GLU A 146 36.24 17.17 4.92
N SER A 147 36.62 15.96 5.38
CA SER A 147 37.15 15.73 6.71
C SER A 147 38.67 15.59 6.69
N ASN A 148 39.37 16.69 7.00
CA ASN A 148 40.83 16.83 6.94
C ASN A 148 41.63 15.98 7.97
N GLN A 149 41.01 15.02 8.66
CA GLN A 149 41.65 14.24 9.74
C GLN A 149 41.52 12.71 9.65
N GLN A 150 40.73 12.13 8.74
CA GLN A 150 40.59 10.66 8.63
C GLN A 150 41.14 10.14 7.31
N LYS A 151 42.19 9.32 7.37
CA LYS A 151 42.92 8.83 6.18
C LYS A 151 42.27 7.61 5.53
N ARG A 152 41.61 6.74 6.31
CA ARG A 152 40.96 5.51 5.85
C ARG A 152 39.78 5.13 6.75
N VAL A 153 38.80 4.42 6.19
CA VAL A 153 37.65 3.83 6.91
C VAL A 153 37.58 2.34 6.58
N PHE A 154 37.37 1.50 7.59
CA PHE A 154 37.21 0.06 7.38
C PHE A 154 35.73 -0.31 7.26
N VAL A 155 35.33 -0.84 6.10
CA VAL A 155 33.99 -1.37 5.89
C VAL A 155 34.00 -2.86 6.19
N ASN A 156 33.34 -3.25 7.28
CA ASN A 156 33.31 -4.63 7.75
C ASN A 156 32.30 -5.45 6.94
N ALA A 157 31.05 -4.99 6.92
CA ALA A 157 29.94 -5.68 6.28
C ALA A 157 28.88 -4.70 5.77
N ILE A 158 28.02 -5.19 4.89
CA ILE A 158 26.80 -4.51 4.48
C ILE A 158 25.60 -5.42 4.70
N SER A 159 24.45 -4.83 5.01
CA SER A 159 23.19 -5.55 5.12
C SER A 159 22.04 -4.70 4.63
N THR A 160 20.90 -5.35 4.39
CA THR A 160 19.67 -4.68 3.98
C THR A 160 18.57 -4.99 4.98
N LEU A 161 17.72 -4.01 5.19
CA LEU A 161 16.62 -4.05 6.13
C LEU A 161 15.35 -3.66 5.37
N LEU A 162 14.28 -4.44 5.50
CA LEU A 162 12.99 -4.06 4.97
C LEU A 162 12.14 -3.52 6.12
N LYS A 163 11.83 -2.22 6.10
CA LYS A 163 10.95 -1.57 7.08
C LYS A 163 9.60 -1.31 6.46
N CYS A 164 8.52 -1.87 7.02
CA CYS A 164 7.16 -1.61 6.55
C CYS A 164 6.38 -0.79 7.56
N GLN A 165 5.63 0.21 7.07
CA GLN A 165 4.77 1.06 7.87
C GLN A 165 3.39 0.44 8.03
N LYS A 166 2.93 0.31 9.28
CA LYS A 166 1.58 -0.12 9.64
C LYS A 166 1.02 0.89 10.64
N GLU A 167 -0.16 1.44 10.35
CA GLU A 167 -0.84 2.39 11.24
C GLU A 167 0.03 3.60 11.66
N ASN A 168 0.83 4.12 10.72
CA ASN A 168 1.79 5.21 10.91
C ASN A 168 3.05 4.90 11.72
N GLU A 169 3.23 3.68 12.22
CA GLU A 169 4.44 3.24 12.91
C GLU A 169 5.25 2.23 12.06
N PHE A 170 6.58 2.28 12.17
CA PHE A 170 7.47 1.28 11.56
C PHE A 170 7.55 0.05 12.47
N LEU A 171 6.60 -0.87 12.30
CA LEU A 171 6.41 -1.99 13.24
C LEU A 171 7.18 -3.26 12.87
N TYR A 172 7.75 -3.36 11.67
CA TYR A 172 8.40 -4.59 11.21
C TYR A 172 9.72 -4.32 10.50
N SER A 173 10.78 -4.98 10.97
CA SER A 173 12.08 -5.04 10.31
C SER A 173 12.53 -6.49 10.13
N SER A 174 12.64 -6.92 8.88
CA SER A 174 13.37 -8.14 8.55
C SER A 174 14.74 -7.74 8.00
N ARG A 175 15.80 -8.42 8.44
CA ARG A 175 17.19 -8.12 8.05
C ARG A 175 17.72 -9.23 7.16
N SER A 176 18.39 -8.85 6.08
CA SER A 176 19.12 -9.82 5.24
C SER A 176 20.31 -10.41 6.00
N ARG A 177 20.91 -11.45 5.43
CA ARG A 177 22.25 -11.87 5.85
C ARG A 177 23.24 -10.74 5.62
N MET A 178 24.22 -10.62 6.51
CA MET A 178 25.33 -9.68 6.35
C MET A 178 26.26 -10.19 5.25
N TYR A 179 26.62 -9.30 4.33
CA TYR A 179 27.64 -9.54 3.32
C TYR A 179 28.96 -8.94 3.82
N LYS A 180 29.92 -9.81 4.13
CA LYS A 180 31.21 -9.41 4.69
C LYS A 180 32.12 -8.91 3.57
N ILE A 181 32.58 -7.66 3.69
CA ILE A 181 33.47 -7.01 2.72
C ILE A 181 34.90 -7.00 3.28
N SER A 182 35.06 -6.54 4.53
CA SER A 182 36.35 -6.43 5.23
C SER A 182 37.44 -5.70 4.41
N GLN A 183 37.12 -4.53 3.87
CA GLN A 183 38.05 -3.72 3.07
C GLN A 183 38.22 -2.31 3.62
N TRP A 184 39.41 -1.74 3.40
CA TRP A 184 39.73 -0.36 3.74
C TRP A 184 39.44 0.57 2.56
N ILE A 185 38.70 1.65 2.82
CA ILE A 185 38.43 2.74 1.86
C ILE A 185 39.32 3.93 2.23
N THR A 186 40.02 4.49 1.25
CA THR A 186 40.79 5.74 1.40
C THR A 186 39.93 6.96 1.06
N LEU A 187 40.34 8.16 1.47
CA LEU A 187 39.67 9.42 1.09
C LEU A 187 39.51 9.54 -0.45
N GLY A 188 38.27 9.65 -0.94
CA GLY A 188 37.96 9.66 -2.37
C GLY A 188 38.11 8.29 -3.06
N GLY A 189 38.44 7.24 -2.31
CA GLY A 189 38.41 5.86 -2.78
C GLY A 189 36.98 5.39 -3.00
N VAL A 190 36.85 4.46 -3.93
CA VAL A 190 35.58 3.85 -4.34
C VAL A 190 35.68 2.34 -4.19
N ILE A 191 34.73 1.73 -3.48
CA ILE A 191 34.49 0.30 -3.57
C ILE A 191 33.33 0.08 -4.54
N ASN A 192 33.57 -0.73 -5.56
CA ASN A 192 32.54 -1.24 -6.45
C ASN A 192 32.18 -2.65 -6.01
N LEU A 193 30.92 -2.85 -5.67
CA LEU A 193 30.36 -4.15 -5.39
C LEU A 193 29.38 -4.50 -6.49
N ASN A 194 29.64 -5.59 -7.20
CA ASN A 194 28.81 -6.05 -8.30
C ASN A 194 28.12 -7.36 -7.91
N ASP A 195 26.95 -7.59 -8.49
CA ASP A 195 26.19 -8.84 -8.40
C ASP A 195 25.93 -9.29 -6.94
N ILE A 196 25.57 -8.34 -6.07
CA ILE A 196 25.19 -8.67 -4.69
C ILE A 196 23.70 -9.02 -4.65
N GLU A 197 23.39 -10.16 -4.05
CA GLU A 197 22.04 -10.61 -3.79
C GLU A 197 21.73 -10.56 -2.29
N PHE A 198 20.63 -9.88 -1.94
CA PHE A 198 20.06 -9.91 -0.60
C PHE A 198 18.68 -10.56 -0.62
N THR A 199 18.50 -11.62 0.16
CA THR A 199 17.17 -12.19 0.41
C THR A 199 16.67 -11.70 1.76
N ILE A 200 15.49 -11.09 1.77
CA ILE A 200 14.78 -10.63 2.96
C ILE A 200 13.44 -11.36 3.04
N GLU A 201 13.16 -12.00 4.18
CA GLU A 201 11.86 -12.60 4.43
C GLU A 201 10.80 -11.53 4.66
N ARG A 202 9.63 -11.70 4.04
CA ARG A 202 8.53 -10.73 4.17
C ARG A 202 7.94 -10.80 5.58
N PRO A 203 7.83 -9.68 6.31
CA PRO A 203 7.35 -9.69 7.69
C PRO A 203 5.86 -10.03 7.82
N ASP A 204 5.03 -9.56 6.89
CA ASP A 204 3.57 -9.80 6.87
C ASP A 204 3.06 -9.84 5.42
N LYS A 205 2.28 -10.87 5.09
CA LYS A 205 1.64 -11.05 3.78
C LYS A 205 0.56 -10.00 3.50
N ASN A 206 -0.04 -9.46 4.56
CA ASN A 206 -1.16 -8.52 4.44
C ASN A 206 -0.71 -7.06 4.28
N THR A 207 0.58 -6.76 4.46
CA THR A 207 1.09 -5.39 4.34
C THR A 207 1.44 -5.07 2.89
N ALA A 208 0.87 -4.00 2.34
CA ALA A 208 1.15 -3.54 0.97
C ALA A 208 2.63 -3.14 0.81
N ILE A 209 3.26 -3.58 -0.28
CA ILE A 209 4.68 -3.29 -0.59
C ILE A 209 4.95 -1.79 -0.71
N SER A 210 3.98 -1.02 -1.22
CA SER A 210 4.08 0.44 -1.34
C SER A 210 4.27 1.17 -0.01
N LYS A 211 4.01 0.49 1.12
CA LYS A 211 4.23 0.99 2.47
C LYS A 211 5.54 0.49 3.08
N CYS A 212 6.35 -0.23 2.31
CA CYS A 212 7.65 -0.73 2.72
C CYS A 212 8.78 0.11 2.12
N VAL A 213 9.87 0.21 2.86
CA VAL A 213 11.08 0.91 2.48
C VAL A 213 12.26 -0.02 2.70
N ILE A 214 13.11 -0.12 1.69
CA ILE A 214 14.39 -0.83 1.83
C ILE A 214 15.39 0.15 2.44
N VAL A 215 16.09 -0.33 3.46
CA VAL A 215 17.14 0.37 4.19
C VAL A 215 18.46 -0.33 3.93
N PHE A 216 19.44 0.41 3.42
CA PHE A 216 20.82 -0.04 3.24
C PHE A 216 21.66 0.32 4.46
N ASP A 217 22.16 -0.71 5.13
CA ASP A 217 22.95 -0.62 6.35
C ASP A 217 24.40 -1.01 6.08
N VAL A 218 25.34 -0.15 6.44
CA VAL A 218 26.78 -0.34 6.25
C VAL A 218 27.44 -0.40 7.62
N ASP A 219 27.98 -1.56 7.96
CA ASP A 219 28.71 -1.80 9.19
C ASP A 219 30.17 -1.37 9.02
N LEU A 220 30.53 -0.29 9.72
CA LEU A 220 31.89 0.21 9.80
C LEU A 220 32.57 -0.48 10.99
N GLY A 221 33.60 -1.28 10.73
CA GLY A 221 34.26 -2.02 11.81
C GLY A 221 35.11 -1.09 12.70
N ASP A 222 35.47 -1.60 13.88
CA ASP A 222 36.27 -0.92 14.93
C ASP A 222 37.69 -0.48 14.50
N GLY A 223 38.06 -0.68 13.23
CA GLY A 223 39.29 -0.18 12.63
C GLY A 223 39.30 1.33 12.36
N VAL A 224 38.32 2.09 12.87
CA VAL A 224 38.42 3.55 12.82
C VAL A 224 39.52 3.96 13.81
N GLU A 225 40.70 4.37 13.31
CA GLU A 225 41.84 4.85 14.11
C GLU A 225 41.56 6.11 14.97
N THR A 226 40.29 6.46 15.20
CA THR A 226 39.88 7.60 16.02
C THR A 226 38.72 7.20 16.91
N GLY A 227 38.88 7.38 18.22
CA GLY A 227 37.97 6.95 19.29
C GLY A 227 36.56 7.56 19.25
N PHE A 228 35.71 7.02 18.39
CA PHE A 228 34.25 7.15 18.45
C PHE A 228 33.66 5.74 18.34
N SER A 229 33.22 5.19 19.47
CA SER A 229 32.65 3.84 19.61
C SER A 229 31.16 3.76 19.26
N ASP A 230 30.56 4.84 18.75
CA ASP A 230 29.14 4.92 18.45
C ASP A 230 28.95 5.56 17.07
N LEU A 231 29.14 4.78 16.01
CA LEU A 231 28.75 5.21 14.67
C LEU A 231 27.32 4.74 14.37
N PRO A 232 26.45 5.62 13.85
CA PRO A 232 25.06 5.29 13.59
C PRO A 232 24.93 4.30 12.44
N VAL A 233 23.97 3.38 12.59
CA VAL A 233 23.42 2.52 11.53
C VAL A 233 22.90 3.41 10.40
N PHE A 234 23.47 3.27 9.20
CA PHE A 234 23.07 4.09 8.05
C PHE A 234 21.81 3.51 7.37
N SER A 235 20.98 4.39 6.78
CA SER A 235 19.82 3.96 5.99
C SER A 235 19.60 4.87 4.79
N ALA A 236 19.92 4.39 3.59
CA ALA A 236 19.35 4.97 2.38
C ALA A 236 17.92 4.43 2.22
N LEU A 237 16.94 5.32 2.07
CA LEU A 237 15.52 5.00 1.95
C LEU A 237 15.11 5.23 0.49
N ASP A 238 14.72 4.16 -0.22
CA ASP A 238 14.00 4.29 -1.48
C ASP A 238 12.60 3.67 -1.32
N THR A 239 11.59 4.42 -1.75
CA THR A 239 10.18 4.03 -1.54
C THR A 239 9.69 3.37 -2.82
N PHE A 240 9.11 2.18 -2.71
CA PHE A 240 8.42 1.55 -3.82
C PHE A 240 7.20 2.39 -4.21
N ARG A 241 7.35 3.26 -5.24
CA ARG A 241 6.25 3.99 -5.87
C ARG A 241 5.87 3.36 -7.20
#